data_AF-A0A2W6ZVP1-F1
#
_entry.id   AF-A0A2W6ZVP1-F1
#
_cell.length_a   1.000
_cell.length_b   1.000
_cell.length_c   1.000
_cell.angle_alpha   90.00
_cell.angle_beta   90.00
_cell.angle_gamma   90.00
#
_symmetry.space_group_name_H-M   'P 1'
#
loop_
_entity.id
_entity.type
_entity.pdbx_description
1 polymer ?
#
loop_
_entity_poly.entity_id
_entity_poly.type
_entity_poly.pdbx_seq_one_letter_code
_entity_poly.pdbx_strand_id
1 'polypeptide(L)'
;MQLDTRALAIQDKTLKVLIRELGDECGRVLDLIHQLQLPGLQDNQKADILAELISSAIHLNIHCNEDLQNYLSGGRAKLSDSEE
;
A
#
# COMPACT_ATOMS: atom_id res chain seq x y z
N MET A 1 -12.36 7.77 -3.27
CA MET A 1 -12.80 7.64 -1.86
C MET A 1 -12.11 8.72 -1.05
N GLN A 2 -12.85 9.56 -0.33
CA GLN A 2 -12.27 10.38 0.73
C GLN A 2 -12.10 9.48 1.95
N LEU A 3 -10.86 9.07 2.21
CA LEU A 3 -10.52 8.46 3.49
C LEU A 3 -10.49 9.59 4.52
N ASP A 4 -11.47 9.57 5.42
CA ASP A 4 -11.61 10.49 6.53
C ASP A 4 -10.26 10.58 7.27
N THR A 5 -9.58 11.70 7.12
CA THR A 5 -8.22 11.90 7.59
C THR A 5 -8.28 12.25 9.08
N ARG A 6 -8.77 11.33 9.91
CA ARG A 6 -8.30 11.27 11.30
C ARG A 6 -6.83 10.90 11.17
N ALA A 7 -5.99 11.94 11.07
CA ALA A 7 -4.56 11.79 11.02
C ALA A 7 -4.18 10.98 12.25
N LEU A 8 -3.95 9.67 12.07
CA LEU A 8 -3.22 8.87 13.03
C LEU A 8 -1.96 9.70 13.25
N ALA A 9 -1.82 10.26 14.45
CA ALA A 9 -0.68 11.08 14.81
C ALA A 9 0.50 10.13 15.00
N ILE A 10 0.94 9.52 13.90
CA ILE A 10 2.03 8.58 13.84
C ILE A 10 3.28 9.41 14.11
N GLN A 11 3.72 9.48 15.35
CA GLN A 11 4.91 10.28 15.68
C GLN A 11 6.20 9.62 15.15
N ASP A 12 6.13 8.32 14.87
CA ASP A 12 7.22 7.53 14.31
C ASP A 12 7.43 7.87 12.82
N LYS A 13 8.58 8.49 12.51
CA LYS A 13 8.94 8.88 11.14
C LYS A 13 9.08 7.69 10.21
N THR A 14 9.54 6.54 10.71
CA THR A 14 9.68 5.30 9.93
C THR A 14 8.30 4.77 9.57
N LEU A 15 7.38 4.67 10.53
CA LEU A 15 6.03 4.20 10.25
C LEU A 15 5.28 5.13 9.27
N LYS A 16 5.48 6.46 9.34
CA LYS A 16 4.92 7.36 8.32
C LYS A 16 5.42 7.06 6.92
N VAL A 17 6.72 6.80 6.76
CA VAL A 17 7.32 6.49 5.46
C VAL A 17 6.78 5.16 4.95
N LEU A 18 6.77 4.12 5.80
CA LEU A 18 6.26 2.80 5.44
C LEU A 18 4.79 2.81 5.02
N ILE A 19 3.93 3.57 5.71
CA ILE A 19 2.52 3.71 5.31
C ILE A 19 2.37 4.46 3.98
N ARG A 20 3.20 5.48 3.75
CA ARG A 20 3.20 6.20 2.46
C ARG A 20 3.58 5.24 1.33
N GLU A 21 4.68 4.50 1.49
CA GLU A 21 5.16 3.54 0.50
C GLU A 21 4.14 2.42 0.24
N LEU A 22 3.51 1.89 1.29
CA LEU A 22 2.41 0.94 1.16
C LEU A 22 1.25 1.54 0.34
N GLY A 23 0.87 2.78 0.64
CA GLY A 23 -0.18 3.49 -0.08
C GLY A 23 0.17 3.70 -1.56
N ASP A 24 1.40 4.10 -1.86
CA ASP A 24 1.89 4.31 -3.23
C ASP A 24 1.86 2.99 -4.02
N GLU A 25 2.32 1.88 -3.45
CA GLU A 25 2.30 0.57 -4.10
C GLU A 25 0.87 0.03 -4.29
N CYS A 26 -0.02 0.22 -3.30
CA CYS A 26 -1.44 -0.13 -3.44
C CYS A 26 -2.11 0.67 -4.57
N GLY A 27 -1.79 1.96 -4.69
CA GLY A 27 -2.26 2.81 -5.78
C GLY A 27 -1.83 2.27 -7.15
N ARG A 28 -0.54 1.90 -7.27
CA ARG A 28 0.00 1.32 -8.50
C ARG A 28 -0.70 0.02 -8.90
N VAL A 29 -0.95 -0.88 -7.95
CA VAL A 29 -1.69 -2.12 -8.21
C VAL A 29 -3.09 -1.82 -8.75
N LEU A 30 -3.81 -0.87 -8.13
CA LEU A 30 -5.15 -0.49 -8.60
C LEU A 30 -5.11 0.09 -10.01
N ASP A 31 -4.15 0.97 -10.32
CA ASP A 31 -3.99 1.56 -11.64
C ASP A 31 -3.72 0.50 -12.71
N LEU A 32 -2.86 -0.48 -12.44
CA LEU A 32 -2.57 -1.58 -13.37
C LEU A 32 -3.79 -2.47 -13.60
N ILE A 33 -4.58 -2.76 -12.57
CA ILE A 33 -5.84 -3.50 -12.69
C ILE A 33 -6.84 -2.72 -13.56
N HIS A 34 -6.97 -1.40 -13.35
CA HIS A 34 -7.83 -0.57 -14.18
C HIS A 34 -7.35 -0.53 -15.64
N GLN A 35 -6.04 -0.45 -15.87
CA GLN A 35 -5.48 -0.51 -17.22
C GLN A 35 -5.84 -1.82 -17.91
N LEU A 36 -5.72 -2.97 -17.24
CA LEU A 36 -6.12 -4.29 -17.80
C LEU A 36 -7.59 -4.38 -18.21
N GLN A 37 -8.46 -3.56 -17.61
CA GLN A 37 -9.89 -3.52 -17.93
C GLN A 37 -10.22 -2.64 -19.14
N LEU A 38 -9.25 -1.87 -19.67
CA LEU A 38 -9.48 -1.02 -20.84
C LEU A 38 -9.75 -1.86 -22.10
N PRO A 39 -10.73 -1.47 -22.92
CA PRO A 39 -11.00 -2.15 -24.18
C PRO A 39 -9.87 -1.87 -25.19
N GLY A 40 -9.65 -2.80 -26.11
CA GLY A 40 -8.73 -2.60 -27.25
C GLY A 40 -7.24 -2.80 -26.95
N LEU A 41 -6.88 -3.29 -25.75
CA LEU A 41 -5.51 -3.66 -25.43
C LEU A 41 -5.00 -4.76 -26.38
N GLN A 42 -3.84 -4.49 -26.97
CA GLN A 42 -3.07 -5.47 -27.71
C GLN A 42 -2.41 -6.46 -26.75
N ASP A 43 -2.09 -7.67 -27.21
CA ASP A 43 -1.59 -8.73 -26.34
C ASP A 43 -0.21 -8.41 -25.73
N ASN A 44 0.63 -7.64 -26.42
CA ASN A 44 1.88 -7.12 -25.86
C ASN A 44 1.63 -6.13 -24.72
N GLN A 45 0.66 -5.22 -24.85
CA GLN A 45 0.29 -4.29 -23.79
C GLN A 45 -0.26 -5.03 -22.56
N LYS A 46 -1.07 -6.08 -22.76
CA LYS A 46 -1.52 -6.93 -21.65
C LYS A 46 -0.35 -7.62 -20.97
N ALA A 47 0.60 -8.16 -21.73
CA ALA A 47 1.78 -8.81 -21.18
C ALA A 47 2.64 -7.83 -20.35
N ASP A 48 2.84 -6.60 -20.84
CA ASP A 48 3.56 -5.55 -20.12
C ASP A 48 2.85 -5.18 -18.81
N ILE A 49 1.53 -4.95 -18.85
CA ILE A 49 0.76 -4.63 -17.64
C ILE A 49 0.77 -5.79 -16.64
N LEU A 50 0.70 -7.03 -17.09
CA LEU A 50 0.80 -8.22 -16.23
C LEU A 50 2.19 -8.37 -15.60
N ALA A 51 3.26 -8.06 -16.35
CA ALA A 51 4.62 -8.07 -15.84
C ALA A 51 4.83 -6.99 -14.76
N GLU A 52 4.26 -5.80 -14.96
CA GLU A 52 4.27 -4.76 -13.94
C GLU A 52 3.43 -5.14 -12.73
N LEU A 53 2.25 -5.73 -12.94
CA LEU A 53 1.35 -6.12 -11.86
C LEU A 53 1.98 -7.18 -10.95
N ILE A 54 2.71 -8.15 -11.52
CA ILE A 54 3.41 -9.14 -10.68
C ILE A 54 4.57 -8.51 -9.91
N SER A 55 5.30 -7.57 -10.51
CA SER A 55 6.33 -6.81 -9.78
C SER A 55 5.73 -6.03 -8.60
N SER A 56 4.62 -5.35 -8.84
CA SER A 56 3.90 -4.60 -7.80
C SER A 56 3.33 -5.52 -6.71
N ALA A 57 2.81 -6.69 -7.08
CA ALA A 57 2.35 -7.68 -6.10
C ALA A 57 3.50 -8.21 -5.21
N ILE A 58 4.70 -8.41 -5.78
CA ILE A 58 5.90 -8.79 -5.03
C ILE A 58 6.33 -7.66 -4.08
N HIS A 59 6.36 -6.41 -4.57
CA HIS A 59 6.68 -5.25 -3.73
C HIS A 59 5.67 -5.07 -2.59
N LEU A 60 4.38 -5.23 -2.87
CA LEU A 60 3.33 -5.13 -1.88
C LEU A 60 3.49 -6.20 -0.79
N ASN A 61 3.88 -7.42 -1.16
CA ASN A 61 4.19 -8.47 -0.19
C ASN A 61 5.36 -8.07 0.72
N ILE A 62 6.43 -7.51 0.14
CA ILE A 62 7.58 -7.00 0.90
C ILE A 62 7.15 -5.87 1.85
N HIS A 63 6.34 -4.91 1.39
CA HIS A 63 5.85 -3.82 2.24
C HIS A 63 4.87 -4.29 3.33
N CYS A 64 4.19 -5.43 3.14
CA CYS A 64 3.28 -6.03 4.13
C CYS A 64 3.96 -7.03 5.07
N ASN A 65 5.29 -7.08 5.11
CA ASN A 65 6.06 -8.04 5.89
C ASN A 65 6.00 -7.78 7.41
N GLU A 66 6.78 -8.57 8.16
CA GLU A 66 6.84 -8.54 9.61
C GLU A 66 7.22 -7.15 10.17
N ASP A 67 8.08 -6.39 9.48
CA ASP A 67 8.49 -5.06 9.95
C ASP A 67 7.30 -4.12 10.01
N LEU A 68 6.54 -3.98 8.92
CA LEU A 68 5.35 -3.13 8.92
C LEU A 68 4.33 -3.63 9.95
N GLN A 69 4.10 -4.94 10.03
CA GLN A 69 3.16 -5.52 10.99
C GLN A 69 3.56 -5.22 12.45
N ASN A 70 4.86 -5.25 12.76
CA ASN A 70 5.41 -4.89 14.06
C ASN A 70 5.22 -3.40 14.36
N TYR A 71 5.52 -2.51 13.41
CA TYR A 71 5.29 -1.07 13.60
C TYR A 71 3.81 -0.73 13.77
N LEU A 72 2.92 -1.36 13.00
CA LEU A 72 1.47 -1.19 13.15
C LEU A 72 0.99 -1.70 14.51
N SER A 73 1.49 -2.84 14.97
CA SER A 73 1.15 -3.42 16.28
C SER A 73 1.67 -2.57 17.44
N GLY A 74 2.91 -2.07 17.35
CA GLY A 74 3.46 -1.12 18.32
C GLY A 74 2.72 0.21 18.33
N GLY A 75 2.29 0.70 17.16
CA GLY A 75 1.44 1.88 17.02
C GLY A 75 0.07 1.70 17.68
N ARG A 76 -0.53 0.49 17.60
CA ARG A 76 -1.80 0.17 18.28
C ARG A 76 -1.69 0.25 19.80
N ALA A 77 -0.62 -0.30 20.39
CA ALA A 77 -0.40 -0.23 21.83
C ALA A 77 -0.30 1.22 22.33
N LYS A 78 0.40 2.09 21.58
CA LYS A 78 0.56 3.50 21.93
C LYS A 78 -0.72 4.34 21.80
N LEU A 79 -1.71 3.86 21.03
CA LEU A 79 -3.03 4.49 20.91
C LEU A 79 -4.00 4.02 22.01
N SER A 80 -3.85 2.80 22.54
CA SER A 80 -4.66 2.34 23.68
C SER A 80 -4.23 2.94 25.02
N ASP A 81 -2.93 3.28 25.15
CA ASP A 81 -2.39 3.92 26.36
C ASP A 81 -2.76 5.41 26.49
N SER A 82 -3.48 5.98 25.52
CA SER A 82 -3.94 7.37 25.52
C SER A 82 -5.41 7.56 25.95
N GLU A 83 -6.03 6.53 26.56
CA GLU A 83 -7.39 6.58 27.11
C GLU A 83 -7.46 6.81 28.65
N GLU A 84 -6.41 7.32 29.30
CA GLU A 84 -6.46 7.81 30.70
C GLU A 84 -6.45 9.34 30.81
#